data_AF-A0A017T8P2-F1
#
_entry.id   AF-A0A017T8P2-F1
#
_cell.length_a   1.000
_cell.length_b   1.000
_cell.length_c   1.000
_cell.angle_alpha   90.00
_cell.angle_beta   90.00
_cell.angle_gamma   90.00
#
_symmetry.space_group_name_H-M   'P 1'
#
loop_
_entity.id
_entity.type
_entity.pdbx_description
1 polymer ?
#
loop_
_entity_poly.entity_id
_entity_poly.type
_entity_poly.pdbx_seq_one_letter_code
_entity_poly.pdbx_strand_id
1 'polypeptide(L)'
;MAKSDSRSKRPDGNGESKRSAKARDDAEDPRDDASDAEDEARNDAESDADEARNDAEDENAGEAGGKAKAQAGTASTAASREGRPRAKATRRVGPKPVPPPPLPAQGGALGKSLLLFVLIVGGLAAAFAVFGQETGGRGAVNWKPGSKPLVEITLVASDRRDLACWSPQEVSGKHCGFQAPAQPWPNGDPNDDKTTLRPYTTVDGVQFLAAGVWSDPALAGNLPLGRFSVKCTLNVEGNVKRPSVRWSSEGAWLDQTNDWMAGHVTSCKLIGSTP
;
A
#
# COMPACT_ATOMS: atom_id res chain seq x y z
N MET A 1 -2.84 -66.52 -6.72
CA MET A 1 -2.89 -65.05 -6.90
C MET A 1 -4.33 -64.62 -6.70
N ALA A 2 -4.67 -64.24 -5.47
CA ALA A 2 -6.06 -64.10 -5.00
C ALA A 2 -6.47 -62.62 -4.98
N LYS A 3 -7.64 -62.33 -5.56
CA LYS A 3 -8.40 -61.07 -5.42
C LYS A 3 -9.10 -61.11 -4.06
N SER A 4 -9.02 -60.01 -3.29
CA SER A 4 -9.80 -59.83 -2.06
C SER A 4 -10.63 -58.57 -2.18
N ASP A 5 -11.88 -58.78 -2.56
CA ASP A 5 -13.00 -57.86 -2.34
C ASP A 5 -13.22 -57.64 -0.84
N SER A 6 -13.38 -56.39 -0.41
CA SER A 6 -13.86 -56.07 0.94
C SER A 6 -14.98 -55.04 0.84
N ARG A 7 -16.18 -55.59 0.71
CA ARG A 7 -17.48 -54.94 0.74
C ARG A 7 -17.93 -54.84 2.20
N SER A 8 -17.75 -53.68 2.83
CA SER A 8 -18.30 -53.42 4.16
C SER A 8 -19.65 -52.69 4.06
N LYS A 9 -20.49 -52.98 5.04
CA LYS A 9 -21.95 -53.04 4.99
C LYS A 9 -22.51 -51.99 5.95
N ARG A 10 -23.44 -51.15 5.45
CA ARG A 10 -24.65 -50.52 6.06
C ARG A 10 -24.69 -50.26 7.59
N PRO A 11 -25.31 -49.15 8.04
CA PRO A 11 -26.78 -49.13 8.14
C PRO A 11 -27.48 -47.82 7.75
N ASP A 12 -28.68 -48.04 7.18
CA ASP A 12 -29.75 -47.08 6.95
C ASP A 12 -30.25 -46.49 8.28
N GLY A 13 -30.15 -45.17 8.43
CA GLY A 13 -30.67 -44.41 9.57
C GLY A 13 -31.95 -43.67 9.20
N ASN A 14 -33.07 -44.34 9.43
CA ASN A 14 -34.43 -43.85 9.30
C ASN A 14 -34.72 -42.77 10.36
N GLY A 15 -35.13 -41.57 9.93
CA GLY A 15 -35.38 -40.41 10.79
C GLY A 15 -36.62 -39.63 10.34
N GLU A 16 -37.74 -40.32 10.27
CA GLU A 16 -39.07 -39.76 10.06
C GLU A 16 -39.53 -39.01 11.32
N SER A 17 -39.68 -37.68 11.24
CA SER A 17 -40.40 -36.90 12.26
C SER A 17 -41.55 -36.11 11.64
N LYS A 18 -42.72 -36.44 12.17
CA LYS A 18 -44.08 -36.03 11.81
C LYS A 18 -44.24 -34.51 11.93
N ARG A 19 -44.71 -33.86 10.86
CA ARG A 19 -46.06 -33.26 10.72
C ARG A 19 -46.69 -32.82 12.05
N SER A 20 -46.77 -31.51 12.25
CA SER A 20 -47.88 -30.87 12.95
C SER A 20 -48.50 -29.87 12.00
N ALA A 21 -49.68 -30.22 11.50
CA ALA A 21 -50.59 -29.33 10.80
C ALA A 21 -51.27 -28.42 11.82
N LYS A 22 -51.33 -27.12 11.55
CA LYS A 22 -52.37 -26.24 12.08
C LYS A 22 -52.93 -25.44 10.92
N ALA A 23 -54.17 -25.75 10.59
CA ALA A 23 -54.95 -25.17 9.53
C ALA A 23 -55.77 -23.99 10.09
N ARG A 24 -55.96 -22.97 9.23
CA ARG A 24 -57.19 -22.16 9.04
C ARG A 24 -57.55 -21.19 10.19
N ASP A 25 -58.01 -19.96 9.98
CA ASP A 25 -58.98 -19.40 9.02
C ASP A 25 -58.79 -17.86 8.85
N ASP A 26 -59.16 -17.36 7.66
CA ASP A 26 -59.88 -16.12 7.31
C ASP A 26 -59.47 -14.72 7.81
N ALA A 27 -59.13 -13.82 6.87
CA ALA A 27 -59.85 -12.56 6.66
C ALA A 27 -59.38 -11.87 5.36
N GLU A 28 -60.33 -11.66 4.46
CA GLU A 28 -60.27 -10.87 3.23
C GLU A 28 -60.09 -9.37 3.53
N ASP A 29 -59.30 -8.65 2.74
CA ASP A 29 -59.62 -7.25 2.36
C ASP A 29 -58.97 -6.93 1.00
N PRO A 30 -59.75 -6.95 -0.09
CA PRO A 30 -59.36 -6.37 -1.37
C PRO A 30 -59.86 -4.92 -1.43
N ARG A 31 -58.93 -3.97 -1.47
CA ARG A 31 -59.24 -2.63 -1.97
C ARG A 31 -58.24 -2.21 -3.02
N ASP A 32 -58.77 -2.31 -4.23
CA ASP A 32 -58.45 -1.49 -5.37
C ASP A 32 -58.26 -0.02 -4.96
N ASP A 33 -57.12 0.57 -5.31
CA ASP A 33 -57.06 1.99 -5.61
C ASP A 33 -56.17 2.17 -6.84
N ALA A 34 -56.85 2.17 -7.97
CA ALA A 34 -56.36 2.65 -9.24
C ALA A 34 -56.41 4.18 -9.27
N SER A 35 -55.26 4.80 -9.48
CA SER A 35 -55.13 6.13 -10.11
C SER A 35 -53.76 6.14 -10.78
N ASP A 36 -53.66 5.90 -12.09
CA ASP A 36 -53.94 6.85 -13.19
C ASP A 36 -53.33 8.24 -12.97
N ALA A 37 -52.13 8.39 -13.52
CA ALA A 37 -51.54 9.59 -14.15
C ALA A 37 -50.19 9.13 -14.73
N GLU A 38 -50.11 8.65 -15.97
CA GLU A 38 -49.93 9.50 -17.17
C GLU A 38 -49.20 10.82 -16.85
N ASP A 39 -47.88 10.86 -17.06
CA ASP A 39 -47.30 11.98 -17.80
C ASP A 39 -46.00 11.57 -18.52
N GLU A 40 -45.93 12.01 -19.77
CA GLU A 40 -44.88 11.75 -20.73
C GLU A 40 -43.72 12.72 -20.58
N ALA A 41 -42.50 12.24 -20.86
CA ALA A 41 -41.45 12.95 -21.63
C ALA A 41 -40.18 12.09 -21.57
N ARG A 42 -39.88 11.29 -22.59
CA ARG A 42 -39.01 11.68 -23.72
C ARG A 42 -37.81 12.52 -23.25
N ASN A 43 -36.64 11.88 -23.20
CA ASN A 43 -35.38 12.49 -23.61
C ASN A 43 -34.46 11.39 -24.12
N ASP A 44 -34.75 10.96 -25.35
CA ASP A 44 -33.73 10.49 -26.28
C ASP A 44 -32.85 11.70 -26.63
N ALA A 45 -31.59 11.66 -26.22
CA ALA A 45 -30.54 12.50 -26.79
C ALA A 45 -29.35 11.59 -27.09
N GLU A 46 -29.45 10.94 -28.24
CA GLU A 46 -28.30 10.62 -29.08
C GLU A 46 -27.34 11.82 -29.09
N SER A 47 -26.08 11.55 -28.78
CA SER A 47 -24.97 12.36 -29.27
C SER A 47 -23.90 11.40 -29.77
N ASP A 48 -24.06 11.03 -31.03
CA ASP A 48 -22.94 10.74 -31.92
C ASP A 48 -22.03 11.97 -31.99
N ALA A 49 -20.73 11.76 -31.78
CA ALA A 49 -19.67 12.38 -32.58
C ALA A 49 -18.31 11.83 -32.15
N ASP A 50 -17.76 11.01 -33.04
CA ASP A 50 -16.37 11.06 -33.51
C ASP A 50 -15.32 11.70 -32.60
N GLU A 51 -14.36 10.89 -32.14
CA GLU A 51 -12.97 11.30 -32.34
C GLU A 51 -12.05 10.10 -32.61
N ALA A 52 -11.57 10.11 -33.86
CA ALA A 52 -10.60 9.21 -34.43
C ALA A 52 -9.33 9.07 -33.57
N ARG A 53 -8.89 7.83 -33.36
CA ARG A 53 -7.48 7.54 -33.03
C ARG A 53 -6.99 6.35 -33.82
N ASN A 54 -6.46 6.71 -34.99
CA ASN A 54 -5.17 6.33 -35.55
C ASN A 54 -4.62 4.95 -35.19
N ASP A 55 -4.52 4.16 -36.25
CA ASP A 55 -3.49 3.17 -36.53
C ASP A 55 -2.12 3.52 -35.92
N ALA A 56 -1.52 2.53 -35.25
CA ALA A 56 -0.11 2.24 -35.36
C ALA A 56 0.09 0.79 -34.89
N GLU A 57 0.11 -0.10 -35.89
CA GLU A 57 0.90 -1.31 -35.87
C GLU A 57 2.33 -0.98 -35.39
N ASP A 58 2.86 -1.74 -34.44
CA ASP A 58 4.28 -2.11 -34.55
C ASP A 58 4.50 -3.47 -33.89
N GLU A 59 4.79 -4.42 -34.75
CA GLU A 59 5.32 -5.72 -34.44
C GLU A 59 6.69 -5.55 -33.77
N ASN A 60 6.93 -6.18 -32.63
CA ASN A 60 8.31 -6.54 -32.30
C ASN A 60 8.37 -7.89 -31.61
N ALA A 61 8.47 -8.90 -32.46
CA ALA A 61 8.98 -10.21 -32.12
C ALA A 61 10.51 -10.20 -32.25
N GLY A 62 11.20 -10.79 -31.26
CA GLY A 62 12.61 -11.14 -31.32
C GLY A 62 13.44 -10.42 -30.25
N GLU A 63 14.47 -11.00 -29.65
CA GLU A 63 15.00 -12.35 -29.68
C GLU A 63 15.99 -12.39 -28.50
N ALA A 64 16.06 -13.53 -27.83
CA ALA A 64 17.05 -13.77 -26.80
C ALA A 64 18.42 -14.09 -27.44
N GLY A 65 19.48 -13.42 -26.98
CA GLY A 65 20.85 -13.93 -27.13
C GLY A 65 21.89 -12.87 -27.46
N GLY A 66 23.00 -12.87 -26.71
CA GLY A 66 24.23 -12.18 -27.15
C GLY A 66 25.13 -11.68 -26.05
N LYS A 67 26.08 -12.51 -25.63
CA LYS A 67 27.24 -12.14 -24.80
C LYS A 67 28.18 -11.17 -25.53
N ALA A 68 28.81 -10.31 -24.71
CA ALA A 68 30.19 -9.79 -24.82
C ALA A 68 30.58 -8.95 -26.06
N LYS A 69 31.13 -7.75 -25.86
CA LYS A 69 32.59 -7.45 -25.82
C LYS A 69 32.85 -5.94 -25.70
N ALA A 70 33.96 -5.60 -25.07
CA ALA A 70 34.49 -4.25 -24.89
C ALA A 70 35.05 -3.62 -26.19
N GLN A 71 35.02 -2.28 -26.26
CA GLN A 71 35.94 -1.35 -26.93
C GLN A 71 35.42 0.08 -26.63
N ALA A 72 36.10 0.97 -25.91
CA ALA A 72 37.34 1.70 -26.19
C ALA A 72 37.29 2.58 -27.46
N GLY A 73 37.35 3.90 -27.25
CA GLY A 73 37.69 4.92 -28.27
C GLY A 73 36.80 6.18 -28.18
N THR A 74 37.21 7.27 -27.51
CA THR A 74 37.94 8.46 -28.02
C THR A 74 37.30 9.23 -29.18
N ALA A 75 36.88 10.48 -28.89
CA ALA A 75 37.02 11.74 -29.64
C ALA A 75 35.83 12.67 -29.29
N SER A 76 36.03 13.85 -28.69
CA SER A 76 36.28 15.16 -29.34
C SER A 76 35.07 15.59 -30.20
N THR A 77 34.49 16.81 -30.12
CA THR A 77 35.05 18.15 -29.94
C THR A 77 33.91 19.18 -29.77
N ALA A 78 34.19 20.32 -29.11
CA ALA A 78 33.71 21.69 -29.40
C ALA A 78 32.19 22.01 -29.26
N ALA A 79 31.73 23.22 -28.95
CA ALA A 79 32.27 24.50 -28.45
C ALA A 79 31.06 25.46 -28.35
N SER A 80 30.94 26.33 -27.34
CA SER A 80 30.41 27.70 -27.51
C SER A 80 30.43 28.55 -26.22
N ARG A 81 31.36 29.51 -26.22
CA ARG A 81 31.23 30.96 -25.93
C ARG A 81 30.33 31.41 -24.76
N GLU A 82 30.80 32.05 -23.69
CA GLU A 82 31.70 33.22 -23.49
C GLU A 82 31.04 34.59 -23.75
N GLY A 83 30.90 35.40 -22.68
CA GLY A 83 30.43 36.79 -22.70
C GLY A 83 30.69 37.58 -21.41
N ARG A 84 31.86 38.26 -21.33
CA ARG A 84 32.21 39.63 -20.84
C ARG A 84 31.49 40.26 -19.59
N PRO A 85 32.13 41.10 -18.73
CA PRO A 85 33.06 42.15 -19.15
C PRO A 85 34.32 42.53 -18.35
N ARG A 86 35.21 43.18 -19.12
CA ARG A 86 36.47 43.86 -18.78
C ARG A 86 36.27 45.04 -17.83
N ALA A 87 37.15 45.16 -16.84
CA ALA A 87 37.50 46.42 -16.18
C ALA A 87 38.96 46.81 -16.47
N LYS A 88 39.19 48.11 -16.66
CA LYS A 88 40.42 48.75 -17.12
C LYS A 88 41.51 48.78 -16.04
N ALA A 89 42.73 48.46 -16.45
CA ALA A 89 43.95 48.62 -15.64
C ALA A 89 44.50 50.05 -15.76
N THR A 90 44.86 50.66 -14.63
CA THR A 90 45.75 51.82 -14.56
C THR A 90 47.07 51.38 -13.94
N ARG A 91 48.16 51.77 -14.61
CA ARG A 91 49.55 51.41 -14.31
C ARG A 91 50.11 52.45 -13.34
N ARG A 92 50.61 52.03 -12.17
CA ARG A 92 51.48 52.85 -11.31
C ARG A 92 52.83 52.19 -11.12
N VAL A 93 53.85 53.03 -11.28
CA VAL A 93 55.29 52.77 -11.16
C VAL A 93 55.65 52.66 -9.68
N GLY A 94 56.51 51.69 -9.35
CA GLY A 94 56.70 51.18 -7.99
C GLY A 94 57.71 51.91 -7.09
N PRO A 95 58.01 51.31 -5.93
CA PRO A 95 59.31 51.41 -5.29
C PRO A 95 59.95 50.04 -5.02
N LYS A 96 61.27 50.09 -4.75
CA LYS A 96 62.27 49.00 -4.62
C LYS A 96 61.90 47.85 -3.65
N PRO A 97 62.45 46.64 -3.89
CA PRO A 97 62.18 45.46 -3.08
C PRO A 97 62.75 45.59 -1.67
N VAL A 98 61.87 45.48 -0.67
CA VAL A 98 62.22 45.26 0.74
C VAL A 98 62.37 43.75 0.93
N PRO A 99 63.42 43.26 1.64
CA PRO A 99 63.58 41.84 1.90
C PRO A 99 62.37 41.27 2.65
N PRO A 100 61.91 40.05 2.32
CA PRO A 100 60.74 39.47 2.96
C PRO A 100 61.00 39.25 4.46
N PRO A 101 60.06 39.59 5.35
CA PRO A 101 60.16 39.19 6.74
C PRO A 101 60.21 37.67 6.84
N PRO A 102 60.95 37.10 7.83
CA PRO A 102 60.99 35.66 8.04
C PRO A 102 59.55 35.16 8.25
N LEU A 103 59.13 34.23 7.40
CA LEU A 103 57.84 33.57 7.52
C LEU A 103 57.74 33.01 8.94
N PRO A 104 56.70 33.33 9.72
CA PRO A 104 56.50 32.68 11.01
C PRO A 104 56.40 31.18 10.71
N ALA A 105 57.21 30.39 11.41
CA ALA A 105 57.19 28.94 11.32
C ALA A 105 55.80 28.43 11.76
N GLN A 106 54.85 28.39 10.82
CA GLN A 106 53.53 27.79 10.96
C GLN A 106 53.64 26.26 10.90
N GLY A 107 54.58 25.69 11.64
CA GLY A 107 54.79 24.25 11.76
C GLY A 107 54.25 23.77 13.10
N GLY A 108 52.94 23.56 13.21
CA GLY A 108 52.38 22.90 14.40
C GLY A 108 50.88 23.01 14.63
N ALA A 109 50.18 23.95 13.99
CA ALA A 109 48.75 24.17 14.26
C ALA A 109 47.81 23.26 13.44
N LEU A 110 48.24 22.78 12.26
CA LEU A 110 47.43 21.92 11.38
C LEU A 110 47.11 20.54 11.99
N GLY A 111 48.04 19.96 12.75
CA GLY A 111 47.84 18.63 13.36
C GLY A 111 46.77 18.61 14.47
N LYS A 112 46.67 19.69 15.26
CA LYS A 112 45.68 19.79 16.34
C LYS A 112 44.25 19.94 15.82
N SER A 113 44.08 20.66 14.70
CA SER A 113 42.77 20.82 14.06
C SER A 113 42.26 19.52 13.43
N LEU A 114 43.17 18.70 12.86
CA LEU A 114 42.79 17.42 12.27
C LEU A 114 42.36 16.40 13.34
N LEU A 115 43.09 16.34 14.47
CA LEU A 115 42.74 15.45 15.59
C LEU A 115 41.36 15.78 16.16
N LEU A 116 41.06 17.07 16.37
CA LEU A 116 39.76 17.52 16.88
C LEU A 116 38.62 17.16 15.91
N PHE A 117 38.83 17.34 14.61
CA PHE A 117 37.85 16.98 13.59
C PHE A 117 37.55 15.48 13.59
N VAL A 118 38.58 14.62 13.66
CA VAL A 118 38.39 13.16 13.72
C VAL A 118 37.66 12.73 14.99
N LEU A 119 37.92 13.37 16.14
CA LEU A 119 37.21 13.07 17.38
C LEU A 119 35.74 13.49 17.32
N ILE A 120 35.43 14.65 16.74
CA ILE A 120 34.05 15.13 16.61
C ILE A 120 33.28 14.27 15.59
N VAL A 121 33.83 14.06 14.40
CA VAL A 121 33.16 13.27 13.36
C VAL A 121 33.08 11.80 13.76
N GLY A 122 34.14 11.24 14.35
CA GLY A 122 34.14 9.88 14.87
C GLY A 122 33.18 9.69 16.04
N GLY A 123 33.12 10.67 16.97
CA GLY A 123 32.17 10.67 18.08
C GLY A 123 30.72 10.79 17.63
N LEU A 124 30.43 11.68 16.66
CA LEU A 124 29.10 11.79 16.07
C LEU A 124 28.73 10.52 15.28
N ALA A 125 29.64 9.95 14.48
CA ALA A 125 29.39 8.72 13.76
C ALA A 125 29.11 7.54 14.70
N ALA A 126 29.85 7.42 15.80
CA ALA A 126 29.58 6.42 16.83
C ALA A 126 28.23 6.68 17.53
N ALA A 127 27.91 7.94 17.84
CA ALA A 127 26.62 8.30 18.40
C ALA A 127 25.47 7.97 17.44
N PHE A 128 25.59 8.28 16.14
CA PHE A 128 24.60 7.88 15.13
C PHE A 128 24.55 6.37 14.90
N ALA A 129 25.64 5.63 15.09
CA ALA A 129 25.61 4.18 15.03
C ALA A 129 24.87 3.57 16.22
N VAL A 130 25.01 4.13 17.42
CA VAL A 130 24.35 3.63 18.64
C VAL A 130 22.90 4.13 18.73
N PHE A 131 22.66 5.43 18.53
CA PHE A 131 21.35 6.05 18.65
C PHE A 131 20.56 6.07 17.33
N GLY A 132 21.22 6.00 16.18
CA GLY A 132 20.52 5.90 14.89
C GLY A 132 20.02 4.49 14.58
N GLN A 133 20.44 3.48 15.35
CA GLN A 133 19.80 2.16 15.35
C GLN A 133 18.52 2.12 16.17
N GLU A 134 18.28 3.13 17.03
CA GLU A 134 16.95 3.44 17.54
C GLU A 134 16.16 4.21 16.47
N THR A 135 16.04 3.64 15.26
CA THR A 135 14.85 3.90 14.47
C THR A 135 13.68 3.57 15.39
N GLY A 136 12.90 4.57 15.79
CA GLY A 136 11.82 4.51 16.77
C GLY A 136 10.65 3.57 16.43
N GLY A 137 10.92 2.48 15.72
CA GLY A 137 10.06 1.32 15.67
C GLY A 137 10.03 0.67 17.04
N ARG A 138 8.95 0.96 17.77
CA ARG A 138 8.41 0.04 18.79
C ARG A 138 8.63 -1.38 18.26
N GLY A 139 9.32 -2.21 19.05
CA GLY A 139 10.06 -3.39 18.58
C GLY A 139 9.34 -4.22 17.52
N ALA A 140 10.10 -4.73 16.55
CA ALA A 140 9.61 -5.50 15.40
C ALA A 140 8.46 -6.43 15.81
N VAL A 141 7.27 -6.13 15.28
CA VAL A 141 6.06 -6.80 15.68
C VAL A 141 6.07 -8.22 15.10
N ASN A 142 6.32 -9.21 15.95
CA ASN A 142 6.44 -10.62 15.55
C ASN A 142 5.05 -11.28 15.47
N TRP A 143 4.28 -10.93 14.45
CA TRP A 143 3.01 -11.59 14.16
C TRP A 143 3.22 -12.96 13.53
N LYS A 144 2.42 -13.94 13.96
CA LYS A 144 2.44 -15.31 13.44
C LYS A 144 1.03 -15.74 13.07
N PRO A 145 0.84 -16.56 12.02
CA PRO A 145 -0.46 -17.20 11.77
C PRO A 145 -0.97 -17.92 13.03
N GLY A 146 -2.25 -17.74 13.35
CA GLY A 146 -2.91 -18.22 14.56
C GLY A 146 -2.80 -17.29 15.78
N SER A 147 -1.99 -16.23 15.73
CA SER A 147 -1.91 -15.25 16.82
C SER A 147 -3.09 -14.28 16.82
N LYS A 148 -3.38 -13.71 18.00
CA LYS A 148 -4.46 -12.74 18.22
C LYS A 148 -3.95 -11.42 18.83
N PRO A 149 -3.01 -10.71 18.17
CA PRO A 149 -2.50 -9.45 18.68
C PRO A 149 -3.60 -8.38 18.76
N LEU A 150 -3.49 -7.53 19.77
CA LEU A 150 -4.28 -6.30 19.84
C LEU A 150 -3.56 -5.24 19.01
N VAL A 151 -4.22 -4.75 17.97
CA VAL A 151 -3.67 -3.78 17.03
C VAL A 151 -4.41 -2.46 17.14
N GLU A 152 -3.68 -1.35 17.03
CA GLU A 152 -4.27 -0.02 16.96
C GLU A 152 -4.06 0.53 15.55
N ILE A 153 -5.18 0.77 14.85
CA ILE A 153 -5.25 1.11 13.43
C ILE A 153 -5.63 2.58 13.32
N THR A 154 -4.89 3.35 12.52
CA THR A 154 -5.27 4.72 12.18
C THR A 154 -6.13 4.71 10.91
N LEU A 155 -7.28 5.37 10.95
CA LEU A 155 -8.27 5.40 9.88
C LEU A 155 -8.75 6.83 9.61
N VAL A 156 -9.26 7.04 8.39
CA VAL A 156 -10.19 8.13 8.04
C VAL A 156 -11.48 7.55 7.49
N ALA A 157 -12.60 8.27 7.56
CA ALA A 157 -13.89 7.73 7.13
C ALA A 157 -13.92 7.31 5.64
N SER A 158 -13.14 7.97 4.78
CA SER A 158 -13.08 7.65 3.34
C SER A 158 -12.33 6.35 3.04
N ASP A 159 -11.53 5.84 3.96
CA ASP A 159 -10.78 4.58 3.81
C ASP A 159 -11.70 3.39 3.49
N ARG A 160 -12.97 3.45 3.93
CA ARG A 160 -14.01 2.46 3.61
C ARG A 160 -14.21 2.25 2.11
N ARG A 161 -13.90 3.22 1.26
CA ARG A 161 -14.01 3.09 -0.20
C ARG A 161 -12.67 3.24 -0.92
N ASP A 162 -11.70 3.85 -0.28
CA ASP A 162 -10.41 4.20 -0.88
C ASP A 162 -9.39 3.07 -0.79
N LEU A 163 -9.42 2.28 0.30
CA LEU A 163 -8.42 1.24 0.54
C LEU A 163 -8.76 -0.03 -0.22
N ALA A 164 -7.82 -0.49 -1.04
CA ALA A 164 -7.89 -1.78 -1.71
C ALA A 164 -6.51 -2.43 -1.85
N CYS A 165 -6.51 -3.76 -1.97
CA CYS A 165 -5.35 -4.52 -2.41
C CYS A 165 -5.70 -5.34 -3.65
N TRP A 166 -4.69 -5.79 -4.38
CA TRP A 166 -4.82 -6.89 -5.32
C TRP A 166 -3.80 -7.99 -5.03
N SER A 167 -4.26 -9.23 -5.20
CA SER A 167 -3.45 -10.45 -5.10
C SER A 167 -4.24 -11.63 -5.68
N PRO A 168 -3.61 -12.59 -6.37
CA PRO A 168 -4.28 -13.80 -6.82
C PRO A 168 -4.49 -14.83 -5.68
N GLN A 169 -4.01 -14.54 -4.47
CA GLN A 169 -4.06 -15.46 -3.34
C GLN A 169 -5.31 -15.28 -2.49
N GLU A 170 -5.80 -16.39 -1.98
CA GLU A 170 -6.83 -16.45 -0.95
C GLU A 170 -6.21 -16.94 0.36
N VAL A 171 -6.59 -16.33 1.48
CA VAL A 171 -6.14 -16.67 2.83
C VAL A 171 -7.38 -16.95 3.67
N SER A 172 -7.61 -18.22 4.03
CA SER A 172 -8.72 -18.63 4.90
C SER A 172 -10.10 -18.13 4.45
N GLY A 173 -10.41 -18.20 3.15
CA GLY A 173 -11.68 -17.70 2.61
C GLY A 173 -11.73 -16.18 2.39
N LYS A 174 -10.60 -15.48 2.59
CA LYS A 174 -10.49 -14.02 2.41
C LYS A 174 -9.59 -13.71 1.25
N HIS A 175 -9.93 -12.65 0.53
CA HIS A 175 -9.25 -12.27 -0.70
C HIS A 175 -9.11 -10.76 -0.77
N CYS A 176 -8.15 -10.30 -1.56
CA CYS A 176 -8.11 -8.89 -1.95
C CYS A 176 -9.36 -8.54 -2.77
N GLY A 177 -9.75 -7.26 -2.80
CA GLY A 177 -10.87 -6.80 -3.63
C GLY A 177 -10.63 -7.04 -5.14
N PHE A 178 -9.37 -7.20 -5.51
CA PHE A 178 -8.92 -7.41 -6.89
C PHE A 178 -7.99 -8.63 -6.97
N GLN A 179 -8.12 -9.40 -8.05
CA GLN A 179 -7.20 -10.48 -8.38
C GLN A 179 -5.96 -9.97 -9.13
N ALA A 180 -6.11 -8.86 -9.86
CA ALA A 180 -5.07 -8.13 -10.61
C ALA A 180 -5.41 -6.62 -10.65
N PRO A 181 -4.51 -5.69 -11.03
CA PRO A 181 -4.71 -4.24 -10.92
C PRO A 181 -6.03 -3.67 -11.47
N ALA A 182 -6.61 -4.31 -12.49
CA ALA A 182 -7.86 -3.90 -13.13
C ALA A 182 -8.90 -5.03 -13.14
N GLN A 183 -8.66 -6.12 -12.40
CA GLN A 183 -9.52 -7.30 -12.41
C GLN A 183 -10.11 -7.49 -11.00
N PRO A 184 -11.41 -7.22 -10.78
CA PRO A 184 -12.05 -7.50 -9.50
C PRO A 184 -12.03 -9.00 -9.20
N TRP A 185 -12.19 -9.35 -7.93
CA TRP A 185 -12.28 -10.76 -7.54
C TRP A 185 -13.51 -11.43 -8.19
N PRO A 186 -13.36 -12.55 -8.92
CA PRO A 186 -14.40 -13.05 -9.84
C PRO A 186 -15.71 -13.49 -9.17
N ASN A 187 -15.70 -13.79 -7.87
CA ASN A 187 -16.88 -14.27 -7.12
C ASN A 187 -17.08 -13.52 -5.80
N GLY A 188 -16.44 -12.37 -5.61
CA GLY A 188 -16.50 -11.60 -4.37
C GLY A 188 -17.43 -10.40 -4.53
N ASP A 189 -18.25 -10.12 -3.52
CA ASP A 189 -18.88 -8.80 -3.40
C ASP A 189 -17.79 -7.81 -2.95
N PRO A 190 -17.45 -6.79 -3.76
CA PRO A 190 -16.45 -5.79 -3.37
C PRO A 190 -16.86 -4.99 -2.12
N ASN A 191 -18.15 -5.01 -1.76
CA ASN A 191 -18.67 -4.38 -0.55
C ASN A 191 -18.73 -5.32 0.65
N ASP A 192 -18.45 -6.62 0.48
CA ASP A 192 -18.37 -7.56 1.60
C ASP A 192 -17.04 -7.40 2.32
N ASP A 193 -17.03 -6.47 3.27
CA ASP A 193 -15.88 -6.21 4.12
C ASP A 193 -15.50 -7.41 5.01
N LYS A 194 -16.38 -8.41 5.22
CA LYS A 194 -16.05 -9.59 6.07
C LYS A 194 -15.07 -10.55 5.42
N THR A 195 -15.09 -10.62 4.09
CA THR A 195 -14.23 -11.49 3.27
C THR A 195 -13.16 -10.71 2.51
N THR A 196 -13.40 -9.42 2.24
CA THR A 196 -12.48 -8.56 1.50
C THR A 196 -11.36 -8.02 2.39
N LEU A 197 -10.13 -8.40 2.08
CA LEU A 197 -8.90 -7.86 2.66
C LEU A 197 -8.64 -6.44 2.13
N ARG A 198 -8.30 -5.53 3.05
CA ARG A 198 -7.90 -4.15 2.76
C ARG A 198 -6.58 -3.83 3.48
N PRO A 199 -5.74 -2.96 2.89
CA PRO A 199 -4.50 -2.54 3.52
C PRO A 199 -4.77 -1.60 4.69
N TYR A 200 -4.06 -1.80 5.80
CA TYR A 200 -4.11 -0.93 6.97
C TYR A 200 -2.71 -0.68 7.53
N THR A 201 -2.58 0.43 8.26
CA THR A 201 -1.35 0.81 8.95
C THR A 201 -1.64 0.96 10.44
N THR A 202 -0.83 0.31 11.27
CA THR A 202 -0.91 0.53 12.72
C THR A 202 -0.34 1.89 13.10
N VAL A 203 -0.64 2.37 14.31
CA VAL A 203 0.00 3.56 14.88
C VAL A 203 1.54 3.44 15.00
N ASP A 204 2.06 2.22 14.92
CA ASP A 204 3.49 1.91 14.95
C ASP A 204 4.11 1.84 13.55
N GLY A 205 3.34 2.12 12.50
CA GLY A 205 3.79 2.09 11.10
C GLY A 205 3.85 0.68 10.50
N VAL A 206 3.28 -0.34 11.15
CA VAL A 206 3.24 -1.70 10.61
C VAL A 206 2.08 -1.82 9.63
N GLN A 207 2.38 -2.24 8.40
CA GLN A 207 1.40 -2.42 7.34
C GLN A 207 0.94 -3.87 7.26
N PHE A 208 -0.37 -4.09 7.08
CA PHE A 208 -0.96 -5.42 7.00
C PHE A 208 -2.30 -5.41 6.27
N LEU A 209 -2.84 -6.59 6.01
CA LEU A 209 -4.14 -6.77 5.41
C LEU A 209 -5.14 -7.27 6.45
N ALA A 210 -6.32 -6.66 6.49
CA ALA A 210 -7.41 -7.17 7.31
C ALA A 210 -8.76 -7.08 6.61
N ALA A 211 -9.63 -8.01 6.96
CA ALA A 211 -11.06 -7.94 6.69
C ALA A 211 -11.83 -7.61 7.97
N GLY A 212 -13.05 -7.13 7.82
CA GLY A 212 -14.04 -6.97 8.89
C GLY A 212 -13.92 -5.68 9.69
N VAL A 213 -13.02 -4.77 9.31
CA VAL A 213 -12.86 -3.48 10.02
C VAL A 213 -14.16 -2.68 9.92
N TRP A 214 -14.67 -2.45 8.70
CA TRP A 214 -15.85 -1.62 8.47
C TRP A 214 -17.17 -2.33 8.79
N SER A 215 -17.13 -3.64 8.99
CA SER A 215 -18.26 -4.46 9.43
C SER A 215 -18.43 -4.49 10.95
N ASP A 216 -17.45 -3.99 11.72
CA ASP A 216 -17.51 -3.98 13.19
C ASP A 216 -18.52 -2.92 13.69
N PRO A 217 -19.40 -3.26 14.65
CA PRO A 217 -20.42 -2.35 15.15
C PRO A 217 -19.85 -1.07 15.78
N ALA A 218 -18.60 -1.07 16.25
CA ALA A 218 -17.94 0.13 16.76
C ALA A 218 -17.75 1.22 15.68
N LEU A 219 -17.87 0.86 14.40
CA LEU A 219 -17.70 1.75 13.26
C LEU A 219 -19.00 2.06 12.50
N ALA A 220 -20.15 1.57 12.97
CA ALA A 220 -21.44 1.73 12.31
C ALA A 220 -22.09 3.13 12.49
N GLY A 221 -21.48 4.03 13.26
CA GLY A 221 -22.05 5.32 13.65
C GLY A 221 -21.38 6.55 13.02
N ASN A 222 -21.59 7.72 13.64
CA ASN A 222 -20.91 8.95 13.28
C ASN A 222 -19.43 8.87 13.66
N LEU A 223 -18.59 8.67 12.65
CA LEU A 223 -17.14 8.65 12.80
C LEU A 223 -16.59 10.09 12.84
N PRO A 224 -15.44 10.31 13.50
CA PRO A 224 -14.74 11.59 13.40
C PRO A 224 -14.45 11.97 11.95
N LEU A 225 -14.63 13.25 11.60
CA LEU A 225 -14.34 13.77 10.25
C LEU A 225 -12.83 13.71 9.92
N GLY A 226 -11.98 13.77 10.94
CA GLY A 226 -10.53 13.67 10.82
C GLY A 226 -10.01 12.24 10.94
N ARG A 227 -8.70 12.14 11.18
CA ARG A 227 -8.06 10.86 11.52
C ARG A 227 -8.50 10.40 12.91
N PHE A 228 -8.76 9.11 13.03
CA PHE A 228 -9.09 8.49 14.31
C PHE A 228 -8.41 7.12 14.43
N SER A 229 -8.24 6.67 15.67
CA SER A 229 -7.66 5.35 15.95
C SER A 229 -8.70 4.39 16.50
N VAL A 230 -8.66 3.16 16.01
CA VAL A 230 -9.41 2.04 16.57
C VAL A 230 -8.48 0.96 17.08
N LYS A 231 -8.80 0.38 18.22
CA LYS A 231 -8.10 -0.76 18.79
C LYS A 231 -8.92 -2.02 18.53
N CYS A 232 -8.37 -2.95 17.78
CA CYS A 232 -9.05 -4.18 17.37
C CYS A 232 -8.20 -5.40 17.74
N THR A 233 -8.85 -6.56 17.93
CA THR A 233 -8.15 -7.84 18.01
C THR A 233 -8.00 -8.38 16.59
N LEU A 234 -6.77 -8.51 16.10
CA LEU A 234 -6.48 -9.09 14.79
C LEU A 234 -6.29 -10.60 14.94
N ASN A 235 -7.13 -11.41 14.32
CA ASN A 235 -6.89 -12.85 14.18
C ASN A 235 -6.05 -13.06 12.92
N VAL A 236 -4.75 -13.31 13.10
CA VAL A 236 -3.81 -13.50 11.98
C VAL A 236 -4.03 -14.88 11.39
N GLU A 237 -4.40 -14.96 10.12
CA GLU A 237 -4.75 -16.21 9.45
C GLU A 237 -3.64 -16.72 8.53
N GLY A 238 -2.82 -15.81 7.99
CA GLY A 238 -1.74 -16.18 7.09
C GLY A 238 -0.98 -14.96 6.58
N ASN A 239 -0.29 -15.15 5.46
CA ASN A 239 0.42 -14.10 4.73
C ASN A 239 -0.03 -14.06 3.27
N VAL A 240 -0.09 -12.85 2.72
CA VAL A 240 -0.27 -12.62 1.29
C VAL A 240 1.09 -12.26 0.72
N LYS A 241 1.53 -12.97 -0.32
CA LYS A 241 2.84 -12.72 -0.91
C LYS A 241 2.81 -11.48 -1.78
N ARG A 242 3.67 -10.51 -1.45
CA ARG A 242 3.90 -9.29 -2.24
C ARG A 242 2.59 -8.70 -2.80
N PRO A 243 1.61 -8.39 -1.94
CA PRO A 243 0.38 -7.77 -2.42
C PRO A 243 0.72 -6.42 -3.05
N SER A 244 -0.16 -5.93 -3.90
CA SER A 244 -0.10 -4.55 -4.34
C SER A 244 -1.28 -3.82 -3.74
N VAL A 245 -1.06 -2.59 -3.29
CA VAL A 245 -2.02 -1.85 -2.48
C VAL A 245 -2.24 -0.47 -3.04
N ARG A 246 -3.44 0.07 -2.84
CA ARG A 246 -3.75 1.48 -3.08
C ARG A 246 -4.43 2.07 -1.86
N TRP A 247 -4.07 3.31 -1.57
CA TRP A 247 -4.58 4.08 -0.42
C TRP A 247 -5.65 5.09 -0.83
N SER A 248 -5.96 5.16 -2.12
CA SER A 248 -6.99 5.99 -2.72
C SER A 248 -7.64 5.21 -3.85
N SER A 249 -8.93 5.40 -4.04
CA SER A 249 -9.69 4.80 -5.15
C SER A 249 -9.17 5.24 -6.52
N GLU A 250 -8.63 6.45 -6.62
CA GLU A 250 -7.99 7.03 -7.82
C GLU A 250 -6.45 6.92 -7.79
N GLY A 251 -5.89 6.39 -6.70
CA GLY A 251 -4.45 6.28 -6.50
C GLY A 251 -3.80 5.19 -7.35
N ALA A 252 -2.49 5.35 -7.58
CA ALA A 252 -1.68 4.32 -8.21
C ALA A 252 -1.55 3.08 -7.29
N TRP A 253 -1.42 1.91 -7.92
CA TRP A 253 -1.04 0.69 -7.24
C TRP A 253 0.42 0.73 -6.80
N LEU A 254 0.66 0.30 -5.57
CA LEU A 254 1.98 0.24 -4.94
C LEU A 254 2.34 -1.22 -4.66
N ASP A 255 3.18 -1.77 -5.53
CA ASP A 255 3.67 -3.15 -5.39
C ASP A 255 4.56 -3.28 -4.15
N GLN A 256 4.22 -4.23 -3.28
CA GLN A 256 4.98 -4.50 -2.07
C GLN A 256 6.07 -5.52 -2.36
N THR A 257 7.28 -5.25 -1.88
CA THR A 257 8.39 -6.19 -1.98
C THR A 257 8.31 -7.29 -0.94
N ASN A 258 7.62 -7.04 0.17
CA ASN A 258 7.52 -7.92 1.32
C ASN A 258 6.15 -8.61 1.36
N ASP A 259 6.12 -9.80 1.95
CA ASP A 259 4.88 -10.48 2.29
C ASP A 259 4.20 -9.75 3.45
N TRP A 260 2.88 -9.60 3.38
CA TRP A 260 2.09 -8.93 4.42
C TRP A 260 1.28 -9.96 5.20
N MET A 261 1.14 -9.74 6.50
CA MET A 261 0.24 -10.54 7.32
C MET A 261 -1.21 -10.21 6.94
N ALA A 262 -2.05 -11.24 6.92
CA ALA A 262 -3.46 -11.14 6.59
C ALA A 262 -4.33 -11.85 7.62
N GLY A 263 -5.52 -11.30 7.87
CA GLY A 263 -6.48 -11.88 8.79
C GLY A 263 -7.80 -11.12 8.84
N HIS A 264 -8.56 -11.32 9.92
CA HIS A 264 -9.73 -10.50 10.21
C HIS A 264 -9.63 -9.86 11.58
N VAL A 265 -10.26 -8.71 11.72
CA VAL A 265 -10.39 -8.05 13.01
C VAL A 265 -11.71 -8.38 13.68
N THR A 266 -11.70 -8.34 15.01
CA THR A 266 -12.89 -8.44 15.86
C THR A 266 -12.76 -7.51 17.06
N SER A 267 -13.89 -7.16 17.67
CA SER A 267 -13.92 -6.43 18.94
C SER A 267 -13.21 -5.08 18.86
N CYS A 268 -13.48 -4.33 17.80
CA CYS A 268 -12.92 -2.99 17.66
C CYS A 268 -13.49 -2.02 18.70
N LYS A 269 -12.67 -1.08 19.13
CA LYS A 269 -13.06 0.02 20.02
C LYS A 269 -12.42 1.31 19.54
N LEU A 270 -13.23 2.36 19.39
CA LEU A 270 -12.74 3.71 19.11
C LEU A 270 -11.94 4.22 20.32
N ILE A 271 -10.69 4.65 20.09
CA ILE A 271 -9.81 5.15 21.15
C ILE A 271 -9.79 6.68 21.21
N GLY A 272 -10.06 7.36 20.10
CA GLY A 272 -10.18 8.82 20.04
C GLY A 272 -9.75 9.38 18.68
N SER A 273 -9.88 10.70 18.53
CA SER A 273 -9.29 11.46 17.43
C SER A 273 -7.78 11.54 17.62
N THR A 274 -7.03 11.17 16.60
CA THR A 274 -5.57 11.34 16.59
C THR A 274 -5.28 12.80 16.22
N PRO A 275 -4.45 13.54 16.98
CA PRO A 275 -4.15 14.94 16.71
C PRO A 275 -3.43 15.16 15.37
#